data_AF-A0A3N1CRK5-F1
#
_entry.id   AF-A0A3N1CRK5-F1
#
_cell.length_a   1.000
_cell.length_b   1.000
_cell.length_c   1.000
_cell.angle_alpha   90.00
_cell.angle_beta   90.00
_cell.angle_gamma   90.00
#
_symmetry.space_group_name_H-M   'P 1'
#
loop_
_entity.id
_entity.type
_entity.pdbx_description
1 polymer ?
#
loop_
_entity_poly.entity_id
_entity_poly.type
_entity_poly.pdbx_seq_one_letter_code
_entity_poly.pdbx_strand_id
1 'polypeptide(L)'
;MSETASWIEPVRGRPVAVAAVVAAVLGLLFWRVGPRPELAAFALLGAVGTVLAFVDAATRTLPEPLTLPLPFALAGLLWLASPQEGRSLAGALLGAVALFGFYGVLWWFSPDRGIGFGDVVLSVSLGLVLGWMGVAAVVTGLLVIHLSGAVWALGLLVLGRATRGSELPYGPFLLAGTLAAILLRALAGAARAGHAVSQQVDAGPGRSPEGGRIAVMLRWLTAGESHGPALVAIVEGMPAGVRVTSADVAEGLRRRRLGHGRGARMKFEQDKVSILGGVRHGSTLGGPIAIEVGNTEWPKWETVMSADPVDPDVLAAQARNAPLSRPRPGHADLSGIQKYAFDDARPVLERASARETAARVALGEVARAFLRQAVGVEVLSHVVSLGEIAVPADAPLPTPEDLEAIDATPARCFHAETDAAMVAHVDELKRAGDTLGGVVEVLAYNLPPGLGSYVHWDRRLDARLAGILMGIQAIKGVEVGDGFETARRPGTRAHDEIESTPEGVHRRTNRAGGIEGGMTNGEVLRVRAAMKPISTVPRQLDTIDVLTGEPAKAINQRSDVTAVPAAGVVAEAMVALCLADAVLEKFGGDTVEETARNARAYLESLVVK
;
A
#
# COMPACT_ATOMS: atom_id res chain seq x y z
N MET A 1 -18.47 -35.22 56.71
CA MET A 1 -17.47 -34.38 56.03
C MET A 1 -17.49 -34.81 54.57
N SER A 2 -18.13 -34.02 53.70
CA SER A 2 -18.53 -34.44 52.35
C SER A 2 -17.35 -34.62 51.39
N GLU A 3 -17.54 -35.42 50.34
CA GLU A 3 -16.62 -35.87 49.27
C GLU A 3 -15.88 -34.76 48.47
N THR A 4 -15.74 -33.55 48.98
CA THR A 4 -15.35 -32.35 48.21
C THR A 4 -13.85 -32.10 48.09
N ALA A 5 -12.96 -33.07 48.41
CA ALA A 5 -11.51 -32.85 48.31
C ALA A 5 -10.66 -34.06 47.87
N SER A 6 -11.21 -35.04 47.13
CA SER A 6 -10.39 -36.14 46.56
C SER A 6 -9.61 -35.71 45.32
N TRP A 7 -10.18 -34.87 44.45
CA TRP A 7 -9.57 -34.44 43.20
C TRP A 7 -8.30 -33.56 43.37
N ILE A 8 -8.10 -32.97 44.56
CA ILE A 8 -6.92 -32.13 44.85
C ILE A 8 -5.73 -32.94 45.37
N GLU A 9 -5.93 -34.22 45.72
CA GLU A 9 -4.88 -35.10 46.26
C GLU A 9 -3.65 -35.22 45.32
N PRO A 10 -3.79 -35.34 43.99
CA PRO A 10 -2.65 -35.35 43.07
C PRO A 10 -1.78 -34.08 43.14
N VAL A 11 -2.41 -32.95 43.47
CA VAL A 11 -1.74 -31.65 43.62
C VAL A 11 -1.11 -31.54 45.00
N ARG A 12 -1.82 -31.96 46.06
CA ARG A 12 -1.31 -31.97 47.45
C ARG A 12 -0.15 -32.94 47.66
N GLY A 13 -0.07 -34.02 46.89
CA GLY A 13 1.04 -34.97 46.93
C GLY A 13 2.32 -34.44 46.24
N ARG A 14 2.22 -33.36 45.45
CA ARG A 14 3.35 -32.78 44.69
C ARG A 14 3.34 -31.25 44.69
N PRO A 15 3.20 -30.58 45.86
CA PRO A 15 2.94 -29.15 45.91
C PRO A 15 4.11 -28.35 45.35
N VAL A 16 5.34 -28.81 45.57
CA VAL A 16 6.57 -28.18 45.05
C VAL A 16 6.64 -28.29 43.52
N ALA A 17 6.31 -29.45 42.94
CA ALA A 17 6.37 -29.65 41.50
C ALA A 17 5.28 -28.83 40.78
N VAL A 18 4.06 -28.82 41.32
CA VAL A 18 2.95 -28.02 40.75
C VAL A 18 3.27 -26.52 40.85
N ALA A 19 3.76 -26.06 42.01
CA ALA A 19 4.16 -24.66 42.18
C ALA A 19 5.30 -24.25 41.23
N ALA A 20 6.28 -25.14 41.02
CA ALA A 20 7.38 -24.87 40.08
C ALA A 20 6.88 -24.75 38.63
N VAL A 21 5.96 -25.62 38.19
CA VAL A 21 5.39 -25.52 36.82
C VAL A 21 4.49 -24.30 36.69
N VAL A 22 3.66 -23.97 37.69
CA VAL A 22 2.85 -22.74 37.70
C VAL A 22 3.77 -21.52 37.60
N ALA A 23 4.84 -21.45 38.40
CA ALA A 23 5.80 -20.35 38.35
C ALA A 23 6.49 -20.26 36.98
N ALA A 24 6.87 -21.39 36.38
CA ALA A 24 7.45 -21.42 35.04
C ALA A 24 6.47 -20.94 33.96
N VAL A 25 5.21 -21.40 34.00
CA VAL A 25 4.17 -20.98 33.06
C VAL A 25 3.87 -19.49 33.21
N LEU A 26 3.71 -18.99 34.44
CA LEU A 26 3.51 -17.56 34.70
C LEU A 26 4.72 -16.72 34.28
N GLY A 27 5.94 -17.19 34.53
CA GLY A 27 7.17 -16.56 34.08
C GLY A 27 7.25 -16.48 32.56
N LEU A 28 6.90 -17.57 31.86
CA LEU A 28 6.84 -17.61 30.39
C LEU A 28 5.76 -16.68 29.85
N LEU A 29 4.57 -16.65 30.45
CA LEU A 29 3.48 -15.75 30.06
C LEU A 29 3.86 -14.28 30.28
N PHE A 30 4.46 -13.95 31.43
CA PHE A 30 4.95 -12.60 31.72
C PHE A 30 6.05 -12.19 30.74
N TRP A 31 7.05 -13.05 30.54
CA TRP A 31 8.14 -12.82 29.57
C TRP A 31 7.59 -12.62 28.15
N ARG A 32 6.54 -13.34 27.78
CA ARG A 32 5.98 -13.32 26.43
C ARG A 32 5.05 -12.16 26.16
N VAL A 33 4.11 -11.91 27.06
CA VAL A 33 2.99 -10.97 26.86
C VAL A 33 3.38 -9.58 27.35
N GLY A 34 4.26 -9.48 28.34
CA GLY A 34 4.61 -8.22 28.99
C GLY A 34 3.47 -7.68 29.87
N PRO A 35 3.62 -6.46 30.44
CA PRO A 35 2.65 -5.87 31.37
C PRO A 35 1.43 -5.29 30.63
N ARG A 36 0.74 -6.10 29.84
CA ARG A 36 -0.49 -5.70 29.13
C ARG A 36 -1.74 -6.07 29.93
N PRO A 37 -2.86 -5.36 29.75
CA PRO A 37 -4.09 -5.65 30.50
C PRO A 37 -4.57 -7.10 30.37
N GLU A 38 -4.42 -7.72 29.20
CA GLU A 38 -4.83 -9.11 28.95
C GLU A 38 -3.95 -10.16 29.67
N LEU A 39 -2.77 -9.78 30.18
CA LEU A 39 -1.90 -10.69 30.92
C LEU A 39 -2.61 -11.27 32.14
N ALA A 40 -3.48 -10.51 32.81
CA ALA A 40 -4.21 -11.00 33.98
C ALA A 40 -5.09 -12.23 33.64
N ALA A 41 -5.79 -12.17 32.49
CA ALA A 41 -6.59 -13.30 32.01
C ALA A 41 -5.69 -14.49 31.64
N PHE A 42 -4.58 -14.25 30.95
CA PHE A 42 -3.70 -15.33 30.50
C PHE A 42 -2.98 -15.99 31.68
N ALA A 43 -2.58 -15.21 32.69
CA ALA A 43 -2.01 -15.69 33.93
C ALA A 43 -3.01 -16.52 34.74
N LEU A 44 -4.27 -16.09 34.82
CA LEU A 44 -5.32 -16.87 35.47
C LEU A 44 -5.50 -18.23 34.78
N LEU A 45 -5.61 -18.26 33.45
CA LEU A 45 -5.70 -19.50 32.68
C LEU A 45 -4.43 -20.36 32.85
N GLY A 46 -3.25 -19.76 32.86
CA GLY A 46 -1.99 -20.46 33.06
C GLY A 46 -1.89 -21.13 34.43
N ALA A 47 -2.27 -20.42 35.50
CA ALA A 47 -2.23 -20.93 36.86
C ALA A 47 -3.28 -22.03 37.10
N VAL A 48 -4.55 -21.73 36.82
CA VAL A 48 -5.66 -22.69 37.00
C VAL A 48 -5.51 -23.86 36.04
N GLY A 49 -5.16 -23.59 34.78
CA GLY A 49 -4.91 -24.59 33.76
C GLY A 49 -3.80 -25.55 34.15
N THR A 50 -2.67 -25.07 34.68
CA THR A 50 -1.61 -25.97 35.15
C THR A 50 -2.13 -26.93 36.22
N VAL A 51 -2.89 -26.44 37.21
CA VAL A 51 -3.53 -27.29 38.23
C VAL A 51 -4.46 -28.31 37.59
N LEU A 52 -5.32 -27.89 36.65
CA LEU A 52 -6.22 -28.76 35.90
C LEU A 52 -5.48 -29.84 35.11
N ALA A 53 -4.34 -29.52 34.47
CA ALA A 53 -3.54 -30.49 33.74
C ALA A 53 -2.94 -31.57 34.67
N PHE A 54 -2.51 -31.20 35.87
CA PHE A 54 -2.01 -32.16 36.86
C PHE A 54 -3.11 -33.06 37.42
N VAL A 55 -4.31 -32.50 37.65
CA VAL A 55 -5.48 -33.27 38.08
C VAL A 55 -5.88 -34.23 36.96
N ASP A 56 -6.09 -33.74 35.74
CA ASP A 56 -6.51 -34.57 34.60
C ASP A 56 -5.48 -35.65 34.25
N ALA A 57 -4.18 -35.36 34.30
CA ALA A 57 -3.15 -36.37 34.09
C ALA A 57 -3.18 -37.51 35.14
N ALA A 58 -3.67 -37.24 36.34
CA ALA A 58 -3.74 -38.21 37.43
C ALA A 58 -5.10 -38.92 37.52
N THR A 59 -6.20 -38.22 37.23
CA THR A 59 -7.56 -38.69 37.47
C THR A 59 -8.42 -38.81 36.21
N ARG A 60 -7.90 -38.37 35.05
CA ARG A 60 -8.62 -38.29 33.75
C ARG A 60 -9.94 -37.52 33.83
N THR A 61 -10.05 -36.62 34.79
CA THR A 61 -11.25 -35.85 35.07
C THR A 61 -10.87 -34.42 35.39
N LEU A 62 -11.67 -33.49 34.88
CA LEU A 62 -11.51 -32.07 35.14
C LEU A 62 -12.56 -31.61 36.18
N PRO A 63 -12.13 -31.10 37.35
CA PRO A 63 -13.04 -30.77 38.45
C PRO A 63 -13.88 -29.53 38.14
N GLU A 64 -15.21 -29.68 38.21
CA GLU A 64 -16.20 -28.62 38.02
C GLU A 64 -15.93 -27.34 38.85
N PRO A 65 -15.50 -27.42 40.13
CA PRO A 65 -15.20 -26.22 40.92
C PRO A 65 -14.10 -25.34 40.33
N LEU A 66 -13.25 -25.87 39.45
CA LEU A 66 -12.22 -25.11 38.76
C LEU A 66 -12.60 -24.79 37.31
N THR A 67 -13.29 -25.68 36.60
CA THR A 67 -13.61 -25.49 35.18
C THR A 67 -14.82 -24.60 34.92
N LEU A 68 -15.88 -24.66 35.74
CA LEU A 68 -17.11 -23.88 35.54
C LEU A 68 -16.96 -22.37 35.81
N PRO A 69 -16.28 -21.90 36.87
CA PRO A 69 -16.16 -20.46 37.11
C PRO A 69 -15.11 -19.78 36.20
N LEU A 70 -14.18 -20.56 35.63
CA LEU A 70 -13.03 -20.03 34.89
C LEU A 70 -13.42 -19.20 33.65
N PRO A 71 -14.36 -19.61 32.77
CA PRO A 71 -14.78 -18.79 31.63
C PRO A 71 -15.31 -17.41 32.04
N PHE A 72 -16.07 -17.33 33.14
CA PHE A 72 -16.65 -16.08 33.62
C PHE A 72 -15.57 -15.14 34.17
N ALA A 73 -14.62 -15.68 34.93
CA ALA A 73 -13.48 -14.91 35.44
C ALA A 73 -12.60 -14.39 34.28
N LEU A 74 -12.34 -15.23 33.27
CA LEU A 74 -11.59 -14.84 32.09
C LEU A 74 -12.32 -13.78 31.25
N ALA A 75 -13.63 -13.94 31.01
CA ALA A 75 -14.42 -12.95 30.29
C ALA A 75 -14.44 -11.60 31.01
N GLY A 76 -14.56 -11.58 32.34
CA GLY A 76 -14.48 -10.36 33.14
C GLY A 76 -13.11 -9.68 33.04
N LEU A 77 -12.01 -10.44 33.14
CA LEU A 77 -10.65 -9.89 32.98
C LEU A 77 -10.39 -9.38 31.57
N LEU A 78 -10.86 -10.09 30.53
CA LEU A 78 -10.74 -9.65 29.14
C LEU A 78 -11.63 -8.43 28.85
N TRP A 79 -12.80 -8.32 29.47
CA TRP A 79 -13.65 -7.14 29.38
C TRP A 79 -12.97 -5.91 29.99
N LEU A 80 -12.38 -6.06 31.18
CA LEU A 80 -11.57 -5.00 31.82
C LEU A 80 -10.32 -4.63 31.00
N ALA A 81 -9.78 -5.57 30.22
CA ALA A 81 -8.64 -5.38 29.33
C ALA A 81 -9.02 -4.75 27.97
N SER A 82 -10.30 -4.56 27.64
CA SER A 82 -10.73 -4.06 26.33
C SER A 82 -10.56 -2.54 26.21
N PRO A 83 -9.91 -2.01 25.15
CA PRO A 83 -10.07 -0.62 24.77
C PRO A 83 -11.53 -0.32 24.39
N GLN A 84 -11.96 0.96 24.45
CA GLN A 84 -13.33 1.39 24.13
C GLN A 84 -13.79 1.12 22.68
N GLU A 85 -12.96 0.51 21.84
CA GLU A 85 -13.31 0.01 20.50
C GLU A 85 -13.48 -1.51 20.54
N GLY A 86 -14.73 -1.99 20.67
CA GLY A 86 -15.13 -3.38 21.00
C GLY A 86 -14.79 -4.52 20.02
N ARG A 87 -13.65 -4.48 19.32
CA ARG A 87 -13.23 -5.51 18.35
C ARG A 87 -12.56 -6.74 18.98
N SER A 88 -11.91 -6.63 20.16
CA SER A 88 -11.22 -7.77 20.79
C SER A 88 -12.15 -8.69 21.60
N LEU A 89 -13.19 -8.14 22.24
CA LEU A 89 -14.14 -8.92 23.03
C LEU A 89 -15.06 -9.78 22.16
N ALA A 90 -15.52 -9.26 21.02
CA ALA A 90 -16.29 -10.04 20.06
C ALA A 90 -15.50 -11.26 19.55
N GLY A 91 -14.19 -11.09 19.30
CA GLY A 91 -13.30 -12.18 18.93
C GLY A 91 -13.20 -13.26 20.02
N ALA A 92 -13.08 -12.87 21.29
CA ALA A 92 -13.07 -13.79 22.43
C ALA A 92 -14.35 -14.62 22.53
N LEU A 93 -15.52 -13.97 22.44
CA LEU A 93 -16.81 -14.65 22.51
C LEU A 93 -17.02 -15.61 21.33
N LEU A 94 -16.65 -15.20 20.12
CA LEU A 94 -16.71 -16.07 18.94
C LEU A 94 -15.77 -17.26 19.07
N GLY A 95 -14.56 -17.07 19.60
CA GLY A 95 -13.63 -18.16 19.89
C GLY A 95 -14.19 -19.15 20.90
N ALA A 96 -14.82 -18.65 21.98
CA ALA A 96 -15.47 -19.49 23.00
C ALA A 96 -16.58 -20.37 22.41
N VAL A 97 -17.47 -19.77 21.59
CA VAL A 97 -18.55 -20.49 20.89
C VAL A 97 -17.96 -21.51 19.90
N ALA A 98 -16.94 -21.13 19.14
CA ALA A 98 -16.32 -22.02 18.15
C ALA A 98 -15.68 -23.25 18.79
N LEU A 99 -14.89 -23.09 19.86
CA LEU A 99 -14.27 -24.22 20.54
C LEU A 99 -15.31 -25.07 21.28
N PHE A 100 -16.29 -24.46 21.94
CA PHE A 100 -17.39 -25.20 22.57
C PHE A 100 -18.15 -26.06 21.56
N GLY A 101 -18.50 -25.49 20.40
CA GLY A 101 -19.16 -26.23 19.33
C GLY A 101 -18.29 -27.37 18.79
N PHE A 102 -17.02 -27.11 18.52
CA PHE A 102 -16.08 -28.12 18.02
C PHE A 102 -15.91 -29.29 19.00
N TYR A 103 -15.61 -29.01 20.27
CA TYR A 103 -15.42 -30.07 21.27
C TYR A 103 -16.72 -30.72 21.71
N GLY A 104 -17.84 -29.98 21.71
CA GLY A 104 -19.18 -30.53 21.96
C GLY A 104 -19.59 -31.55 20.88
N VAL A 105 -19.27 -31.30 19.61
CA VAL A 105 -19.45 -32.27 18.53
C VAL A 105 -18.58 -33.50 18.75
N LEU A 106 -17.30 -33.34 19.10
CA LEU A 106 -16.42 -34.48 19.37
C LEU A 106 -16.90 -35.33 20.56
N TRP A 107 -17.34 -34.67 21.63
CA TRP A 107 -17.95 -35.34 22.78
C TRP A 107 -19.22 -36.10 22.40
N TRP A 108 -20.11 -35.48 21.60
CA TRP A 108 -21.35 -36.10 21.13
C TRP A 108 -21.11 -37.38 20.31
N PHE A 109 -20.06 -37.41 19.48
CA PHE A 109 -19.70 -38.58 18.67
C PHE A 109 -18.79 -39.59 19.39
N SER A 110 -18.26 -39.24 20.57
CA SER A 110 -17.37 -40.11 21.35
C SER A 110 -17.76 -40.18 22.83
N PRO A 111 -19.05 -40.44 23.17
CA PRO A 111 -19.45 -40.57 24.57
C PRO A 111 -18.66 -41.72 25.20
N ASP A 112 -18.03 -41.43 26.34
CA ASP A 112 -17.29 -42.37 27.20
C ASP A 112 -16.01 -42.99 26.60
N ARG A 113 -15.46 -42.47 25.49
CA ARG A 113 -14.28 -43.09 24.83
C ARG A 113 -13.19 -42.13 24.32
N GLY A 114 -13.30 -40.83 24.53
CA GLY A 114 -12.29 -39.90 24.00
C GLY A 114 -12.18 -38.55 24.70
N ILE A 115 -13.26 -37.77 24.70
CA ILE A 115 -13.29 -36.42 25.26
C ILE A 115 -14.38 -36.40 26.33
N GLY A 116 -14.05 -35.92 27.53
CA GLY A 116 -15.01 -35.79 28.62
C GLY A 116 -15.78 -34.47 28.53
N PHE A 117 -16.95 -34.39 29.16
CA PHE A 117 -17.69 -33.12 29.20
C PHE A 117 -16.89 -31.99 29.88
N GLY A 118 -16.01 -32.34 30.83
CA GLY A 118 -15.06 -31.39 31.44
C GLY A 118 -14.11 -30.73 30.43
N ASP A 119 -13.70 -31.44 29.38
CA ASP A 119 -12.88 -30.90 28.29
C ASP A 119 -13.67 -29.91 27.43
N VAL A 120 -14.96 -30.20 27.19
CA VAL A 120 -15.88 -29.31 26.48
C VAL A 120 -16.05 -27.99 27.26
N VAL A 121 -16.25 -28.07 28.57
CA VAL A 121 -16.35 -26.89 29.44
C VAL A 121 -15.03 -26.11 29.47
N LEU A 122 -13.89 -26.79 29.59
CA LEU A 122 -12.57 -26.15 29.55
C LEU A 122 -12.32 -25.43 28.21
N SER A 123 -12.79 -26.00 27.09
CA SER A 123 -12.61 -25.44 25.75
C SER A 123 -13.19 -24.03 25.59
N VAL A 124 -14.23 -23.68 26.36
CA VAL A 124 -14.80 -22.32 26.42
C VAL A 124 -13.75 -21.32 26.90
N SER A 125 -13.01 -21.66 27.97
CA SER A 125 -11.94 -20.82 28.54
C SER A 125 -10.78 -20.64 27.55
N LEU A 126 -10.43 -21.70 26.83
CA LEU A 126 -9.38 -21.65 25.81
C LEU A 126 -9.83 -20.80 24.61
N GLY A 127 -11.08 -20.93 24.21
CA GLY A 127 -11.67 -20.17 23.12
C GLY A 127 -11.77 -18.68 23.41
N LEU A 128 -12.04 -18.28 24.66
CA LEU A 128 -11.97 -16.88 25.07
C LEU A 128 -10.56 -16.29 24.86
N VAL A 129 -9.53 -17.00 25.30
CA VAL A 129 -8.14 -16.54 25.20
C VAL A 129 -7.61 -16.57 23.75
N LEU A 130 -7.85 -17.65 23.01
CA LEU A 130 -7.43 -17.75 21.62
C LEU A 130 -8.24 -16.83 20.71
N GLY A 131 -9.53 -16.68 20.96
CA GLY A 131 -10.41 -15.76 20.23
C GLY A 131 -10.05 -14.29 20.46
N TRP A 132 -9.66 -13.93 21.68
CA TRP A 132 -9.08 -12.61 21.99
C TRP A 132 -7.83 -12.34 21.15
N MET A 133 -7.06 -13.39 20.88
CA MET A 133 -5.91 -13.35 20.01
C MET A 133 -6.24 -13.46 18.51
N GLY A 134 -7.51 -13.59 18.14
CA GLY A 134 -7.97 -13.67 16.77
C GLY A 134 -7.89 -15.07 16.14
N VAL A 135 -8.52 -15.21 14.96
CA VAL A 135 -8.79 -16.49 14.29
C VAL A 135 -7.52 -17.32 14.06
N ALA A 136 -6.39 -16.70 13.73
CA ALA A 136 -5.13 -17.41 13.53
C ALA A 136 -4.68 -18.16 14.81
N ALA A 137 -4.86 -17.57 15.99
CA ALA A 137 -4.51 -18.21 17.25
C ALA A 137 -5.44 -19.39 17.57
N VAL A 138 -6.73 -19.27 17.25
CA VAL A 138 -7.70 -20.37 17.34
C VAL A 138 -7.25 -21.55 16.48
N VAL A 139 -6.89 -21.31 15.22
CA VAL A 139 -6.43 -22.36 14.29
C VAL A 139 -5.11 -22.97 14.77
N THR A 140 -4.12 -22.15 15.14
CA THR A 140 -2.83 -22.64 15.66
C THR A 140 -3.02 -23.47 16.92
N GLY A 141 -3.85 -23.00 17.86
CA GLY A 141 -4.17 -23.74 19.08
C GLY A 141 -4.75 -25.10 18.78
N LEU A 142 -5.81 -25.17 17.97
CA LEU A 142 -6.43 -26.44 17.57
C LEU A 142 -5.43 -27.39 16.92
N LEU A 143 -4.59 -26.91 15.99
CA LEU A 143 -3.59 -27.74 15.32
C LEU A 143 -2.56 -28.31 16.29
N VAL A 144 -2.01 -27.49 17.19
CA VAL A 144 -1.01 -27.95 18.17
C VAL A 144 -1.62 -28.93 19.17
N ILE A 145 -2.85 -28.70 19.62
CA ILE A 145 -3.57 -29.62 20.53
C ILE A 145 -3.67 -31.01 19.89
N HIS A 146 -4.19 -31.10 18.67
CA HIS A 146 -4.44 -32.39 18.03
C HIS A 146 -3.15 -33.09 17.60
N LEU A 147 -2.16 -32.35 17.09
CA LEU A 147 -0.86 -32.93 16.73
C LEU A 147 -0.12 -33.47 17.95
N SER A 148 -0.07 -32.71 19.06
CA SER A 148 0.61 -33.16 20.27
C SER A 148 -0.08 -34.38 20.90
N GLY A 149 -1.42 -34.39 20.94
CA GLY A 149 -2.19 -35.55 21.38
C GLY A 149 -1.97 -36.77 20.49
N ALA A 150 -1.95 -36.60 19.17
CA ALA A 150 -1.72 -37.70 18.22
C ALA A 150 -0.32 -38.30 18.34
N VAL A 151 0.72 -37.46 18.46
CA VAL A 151 2.11 -37.91 18.65
C VAL A 151 2.25 -38.68 19.96
N TRP A 152 1.65 -38.19 21.05
CA TRP A 152 1.67 -38.88 22.33
C TRP A 152 0.95 -40.23 22.29
N ALA A 153 -0.26 -40.26 21.72
CA ALA A 153 -1.04 -41.48 21.55
C ALA A 153 -0.27 -42.54 20.74
N LEU A 154 0.34 -42.12 19.63
CA LEU A 154 1.15 -43.00 18.79
C LEU A 154 2.38 -43.55 19.55
N GLY A 155 3.06 -42.70 20.33
CA GLY A 155 4.19 -43.12 21.16
C GLY A 155 3.80 -44.17 22.20
N LEU A 156 2.66 -44.00 22.87
CA LEU A 156 2.15 -44.99 23.83
C LEU A 156 1.77 -46.31 23.16
N LEU A 157 1.19 -46.27 21.96
CA LEU A 157 0.87 -47.48 21.18
C LEU A 157 2.14 -48.22 20.75
N VAL A 158 3.15 -47.51 20.23
CA VAL A 158 4.43 -48.10 19.79
C VAL A 158 5.19 -48.72 20.95
N LEU A 159 5.15 -48.09 22.13
CA LEU A 159 5.79 -48.60 23.35
C LEU A 159 4.98 -49.71 24.05
N GLY A 160 3.82 -50.11 23.51
CA GLY A 160 2.94 -51.11 24.11
C GLY A 160 2.34 -50.69 25.46
N ARG A 161 2.32 -49.39 25.75
CA ARG A 161 1.82 -48.81 27.02
C ARG A 161 0.35 -48.37 26.94
N ALA A 162 -0.25 -48.39 25.76
CA ALA A 162 -1.66 -48.15 25.53
C ALA A 162 -2.20 -49.06 24.41
N THR A 163 -3.51 -49.23 24.37
CA THR A 163 -4.26 -49.85 23.26
C THR A 163 -5.15 -48.81 22.58
N ARG A 164 -5.75 -49.13 21.43
CA ARG A 164 -6.67 -48.23 20.72
C ARG A 164 -7.90 -47.82 21.54
N GLY A 165 -8.24 -48.57 22.60
CA GLY A 165 -9.35 -48.25 23.51
C GLY A 165 -8.90 -47.60 24.82
N SER A 166 -7.64 -47.21 24.95
CA SER A 166 -7.13 -46.53 26.15
C SER A 166 -7.53 -45.07 26.17
N GLU A 167 -8.06 -44.62 27.31
CA GLU A 167 -8.36 -43.20 27.54
C GLU A 167 -7.08 -42.38 27.71
N LEU A 168 -7.09 -41.16 27.16
CA LEU A 168 -6.01 -40.20 27.31
C LEU A 168 -6.51 -38.98 28.09
N PRO A 169 -5.70 -38.42 29.00
CA PRO A 169 -6.01 -37.15 29.64
C PRO A 169 -5.88 -36.04 28.60
N TYR A 170 -7.01 -35.51 28.12
CA TYR A 170 -7.03 -34.57 27.00
C TYR A 170 -6.75 -33.13 27.45
N GLY A 171 -7.01 -32.81 28.73
CA GLY A 171 -6.79 -31.50 29.35
C GLY A 171 -5.34 -30.97 29.24
N PRO A 172 -4.30 -31.77 29.51
CA PRO A 172 -2.91 -31.36 29.30
C PRO A 172 -2.60 -30.91 27.86
N PHE A 173 -3.15 -31.58 26.85
CA PHE A 173 -2.92 -31.24 25.44
C PHE A 173 -3.66 -29.96 25.06
N LEU A 174 -4.92 -29.81 25.50
CA LEU A 174 -5.73 -28.61 25.34
C LEU A 174 -5.00 -27.36 25.87
N LEU A 175 -4.44 -27.47 27.08
CA LEU A 175 -3.73 -26.37 27.75
C LEU A 175 -2.35 -26.12 27.15
N ALA A 176 -1.60 -27.17 26.82
CA ALA A 176 -0.29 -27.04 26.18
C ALA A 176 -0.38 -26.39 24.80
N GLY A 177 -1.37 -26.76 23.99
CA GLY A 177 -1.57 -26.15 22.68
C GLY A 177 -2.06 -24.71 22.76
N THR A 178 -2.87 -24.37 23.76
CA THR A 178 -3.26 -22.98 24.04
C THR A 178 -2.05 -22.15 24.47
N LEU A 179 -1.23 -22.66 25.39
CA LEU A 179 0.02 -22.01 25.81
C LEU A 179 0.99 -21.85 24.64
N ALA A 180 1.15 -22.88 23.81
CA ALA A 180 1.98 -22.81 22.60
C ALA A 180 1.47 -21.74 21.63
N ALA A 181 0.16 -21.62 21.41
CA ALA A 181 -0.40 -20.57 20.56
C ALA A 181 -0.13 -19.16 21.12
N ILE A 182 -0.22 -18.97 22.44
CA ILE A 182 0.16 -17.73 23.14
C ILE A 182 1.64 -17.40 22.90
N LEU A 183 2.53 -18.39 23.04
CA LEU A 183 3.97 -18.22 22.87
C LEU A 183 4.38 -18.00 21.40
N LEU A 184 3.76 -18.71 20.46
CA LEU A 184 4.06 -18.66 19.02
C LEU A 184 3.55 -17.39 18.34
N ARG A 185 2.35 -16.90 18.67
CA ARG A 185 1.82 -15.68 18.04
C ARG A 185 2.70 -14.47 18.30
N ALA A 186 3.34 -14.43 19.46
CA ALA A 186 4.18 -13.30 19.76
C ALA A 186 5.57 -13.42 19.10
N LEU A 187 5.98 -14.59 18.56
CA LEU A 187 7.14 -14.68 17.64
C LEU A 187 6.82 -14.00 16.30
N ALA A 188 5.56 -14.06 15.83
CA ALA A 188 5.10 -13.25 14.70
C ALA A 188 4.99 -11.74 15.03
N GLY A 189 4.76 -11.41 16.31
CA GLY A 189 4.83 -10.03 16.82
C GLY A 189 6.26 -9.50 17.01
N ALA A 190 7.19 -10.35 17.44
CA ALA A 190 8.62 -10.05 17.56
C ALA A 190 9.31 -9.98 16.17
N ALA A 191 8.83 -10.75 15.18
CA ALA A 191 9.20 -10.60 13.78
C ALA A 191 8.72 -9.26 13.17
N ARG A 192 7.66 -8.65 13.73
CA ARG A 192 7.18 -7.31 13.33
C ARG A 192 7.81 -6.17 14.13
N ALA A 193 8.18 -6.38 15.41
CA ALA A 193 8.81 -5.35 16.25
C ALA A 193 10.35 -5.30 16.12
N GLY A 194 11.00 -6.41 15.80
CA GLY A 194 12.44 -6.47 15.49
C GLY A 194 12.82 -5.77 14.18
N HIS A 195 11.84 -5.44 13.33
CA HIS A 195 12.00 -4.63 12.12
C HIS A 195 12.06 -3.12 12.40
N ALA A 196 11.83 -2.66 13.63
CA ALA A 196 11.68 -1.22 13.93
C ALA A 196 12.75 -0.62 14.86
N VAL A 197 13.58 -1.42 15.57
CA VAL A 197 14.42 -0.89 16.67
C VAL A 197 15.92 -1.23 16.56
N SER A 198 16.35 -2.17 15.72
CA SER A 198 17.76 -2.65 15.69
C SER A 198 18.70 -1.91 14.70
N GLN A 199 18.43 -0.65 14.34
CA GLN A 199 19.35 0.16 13.51
C GLN A 199 20.05 1.30 14.27
N GLN A 200 20.03 1.29 15.59
CA GLN A 200 20.81 2.24 16.37
C GLN A 200 21.57 1.51 17.48
N VAL A 201 22.90 1.57 17.39
CA VAL A 201 23.87 1.39 18.49
C VAL A 201 24.27 -0.06 18.82
N ASP A 202 25.28 -0.60 18.12
CA ASP A 202 26.67 -0.74 18.62
C ASP A 202 27.50 -1.82 17.91
N ALA A 203 28.76 -1.47 17.63
CA ALA A 203 29.75 -2.28 16.93
C ALA A 203 30.60 -3.15 17.89
N GLY A 204 30.91 -4.39 17.45
CA GLY A 204 31.95 -5.25 18.03
C GLY A 204 32.33 -6.37 17.06
N PRO A 205 33.63 -6.74 16.91
CA PRO A 205 34.11 -7.41 15.70
C PRO A 205 33.98 -8.93 15.80
N GLY A 206 33.31 -9.56 14.84
CA GLY A 206 33.27 -11.01 14.77
C GLY A 206 32.33 -11.57 13.71
N ARG A 207 32.86 -11.68 12.47
CA ARG A 207 32.34 -12.45 11.33
C ARG A 207 30.90 -12.17 10.90
N SER A 208 30.80 -11.37 9.84
CA SER A 208 29.60 -11.11 9.05
C SER A 208 28.90 -12.42 8.63
N PRO A 209 27.62 -12.64 8.98
CA PRO A 209 26.74 -13.42 8.12
C PRO A 209 26.50 -12.59 6.86
N GLU A 210 26.54 -13.20 5.67
CA GLU A 210 26.14 -12.55 4.43
C GLU A 210 24.70 -12.05 4.57
N GLY A 211 24.56 -10.77 4.92
CA GLY A 211 23.28 -10.11 5.06
C GLY A 211 22.63 -10.03 3.70
N GLY A 212 21.40 -10.54 3.60
CA GLY A 212 20.52 -10.18 2.50
C GLY A 212 20.46 -8.65 2.45
N ARG A 213 20.99 -8.07 1.36
CA ARG A 213 20.88 -6.63 1.11
C ARG A 213 19.39 -6.30 1.20
N ILE A 214 18.99 -5.41 2.10
CA ILE A 214 17.72 -4.70 1.94
C ILE A 214 17.86 -3.99 0.59
N ALA A 215 17.15 -4.48 -0.43
CA ALA A 215 17.21 -3.89 -1.74
C ALA A 215 16.85 -2.40 -1.60
N VAL A 216 17.77 -1.53 -2.01
CA VAL A 216 17.53 -0.09 -2.06
C VAL A 216 16.55 0.15 -3.20
N MET A 217 15.26 0.23 -2.87
CA MET A 217 14.21 0.57 -3.83
C MET A 217 14.10 2.08 -3.95
N LEU A 218 13.93 2.58 -5.16
CA LEU A 218 13.69 4.00 -5.38
C LEU A 218 12.33 4.35 -4.78
N ARG A 219 12.31 5.35 -3.90
CA ARG A 219 11.06 5.83 -3.29
C ARG A 219 10.93 7.31 -3.44
N TRP A 220 9.71 7.79 -3.52
CA TRP A 220 9.43 9.21 -3.58
C TRP A 220 8.19 9.59 -2.77
N LEU A 221 8.20 10.82 -2.28
CA LEU A 221 7.17 11.40 -1.44
C LEU A 221 6.91 12.84 -1.90
N THR A 222 5.66 13.27 -1.82
CA THR A 222 5.27 14.66 -2.06
C THR A 222 4.54 15.21 -0.86
N ALA A 223 4.76 16.48 -0.55
CA ALA A 223 4.10 17.21 0.51
C ALA A 223 3.72 18.62 0.04
N GLY A 224 2.78 19.23 0.75
CA GLY A 224 2.30 20.59 0.50
C GLY A 224 0.90 20.65 -0.10
N GLU A 225 0.25 21.75 0.22
CA GLU A 225 -1.11 22.13 -0.13
C GLU A 225 -1.14 23.08 -1.33
N SER A 226 -2.25 23.10 -2.05
CA SER A 226 -2.42 23.92 -3.25
C SER A 226 -2.20 25.42 -3.01
N HIS A 227 -2.57 25.89 -1.82
CA HIS A 227 -2.40 27.27 -1.37
C HIS A 227 -1.49 27.40 -0.14
N GLY A 228 -0.73 26.35 0.20
CA GLY A 228 0.35 26.43 1.17
C GLY A 228 1.56 27.23 0.66
N PRO A 229 2.61 27.42 1.47
CA PRO A 229 3.77 28.25 1.09
C PRO A 229 4.59 27.65 -0.05
N ALA A 230 4.70 26.32 -0.09
CA ALA A 230 5.44 25.59 -1.09
C ALA A 230 4.95 24.14 -1.18
N LEU A 231 5.35 23.46 -2.25
CA LEU A 231 5.34 22.01 -2.33
C LEU A 231 6.75 21.49 -2.08
N VAL A 232 6.85 20.31 -1.48
CA VAL A 232 8.12 19.59 -1.29
C VAL A 232 8.03 18.24 -1.97
N ALA A 233 9.08 17.90 -2.72
CA ALA A 233 9.23 16.64 -3.40
C ALA A 233 10.54 15.98 -2.94
N ILE A 234 10.47 14.74 -2.47
CA ILE A 234 11.63 13.98 -1.99
C ILE A 234 11.74 12.69 -2.80
N VAL A 235 12.93 12.41 -3.34
CA VAL A 235 13.28 11.09 -3.89
C VAL A 235 14.50 10.54 -3.14
N GLU A 236 14.44 9.26 -2.77
CA GLU A 236 15.47 8.53 -2.04
C GLU A 236 15.78 7.23 -2.78
N GLY A 237 17.05 6.79 -2.71
CA GLY A 237 17.56 5.63 -3.47
C GLY A 237 18.05 5.97 -4.88
N MET A 238 18.18 7.26 -5.23
CA MET A 238 18.76 7.68 -6.51
C MET A 238 20.29 7.59 -6.45
N PRO A 239 20.98 6.93 -7.41
CA PRO A 239 22.44 6.84 -7.42
C PRO A 239 23.14 8.20 -7.43
N ALA A 240 24.37 8.23 -6.94
CA ALA A 240 25.25 9.38 -7.09
C ALA A 240 25.68 9.58 -8.56
N GLY A 241 26.05 10.80 -8.93
CA GLY A 241 26.60 11.10 -10.26
C GLY A 241 25.59 11.52 -11.32
N VAL A 242 24.28 11.34 -11.09
CA VAL A 242 23.24 11.77 -12.04
C VAL A 242 23.29 13.27 -12.21
N ARG A 243 23.52 13.75 -13.43
CA ARG A 243 23.56 15.18 -13.72
C ARG A 243 22.16 15.74 -13.84
N VAL A 244 21.83 16.71 -12.98
CA VAL A 244 20.53 17.39 -12.93
C VAL A 244 20.66 18.74 -12.23
N THR A 245 19.94 19.74 -12.73
CA THR A 245 19.97 21.12 -12.24
C THR A 245 18.56 21.63 -11.91
N SER A 246 18.49 22.75 -11.20
CA SER A 246 17.22 23.44 -10.97
C SER A 246 16.59 23.95 -12.26
N ALA A 247 17.38 24.22 -13.31
CA ALA A 247 16.88 24.63 -14.62
C ALA A 247 16.15 23.49 -15.33
N ASP A 248 16.67 22.26 -15.26
CA ASP A 248 16.01 21.08 -15.82
C ASP A 248 14.64 20.86 -15.17
N VAL A 249 14.58 20.96 -13.84
CA VAL A 249 13.34 20.86 -13.07
C VAL A 249 12.37 22.00 -13.43
N ALA A 250 12.86 23.23 -13.54
CA ALA A 250 12.04 24.38 -13.90
C ALA A 250 11.45 24.23 -15.32
N GLU A 251 12.18 23.62 -16.24
CA GLU A 251 11.70 23.33 -17.59
C GLU A 251 10.59 22.28 -17.60
N GLY A 252 10.73 21.18 -16.86
CA GLY A 252 9.64 20.21 -16.66
C GLY A 252 8.37 20.87 -16.09
N LEU A 253 8.52 21.76 -15.10
CA LEU A 253 7.41 22.53 -14.53
C LEU A 253 6.81 23.52 -15.54
N ARG A 254 7.61 24.12 -16.42
CA ARG A 254 7.12 24.95 -17.53
C ARG A 254 6.27 24.13 -18.49
N ARG A 255 6.73 22.94 -18.88
CA ARG A 255 5.97 22.01 -19.74
C ARG A 255 4.64 21.63 -19.12
N ARG A 256 4.58 21.41 -17.80
CA ARG A 256 3.32 21.13 -17.07
C ARG A 256 2.28 22.27 -17.17
N ARG A 257 2.69 23.49 -17.52
CA ARG A 257 1.77 24.64 -17.71
C ARG A 257 1.24 24.76 -19.15
N LEU A 258 1.74 23.96 -20.09
CA LEU A 258 1.27 23.93 -21.48
C LEU A 258 -0.18 23.44 -21.61
N GLY A 259 -0.77 23.74 -22.77
CA GLY A 259 -2.11 23.27 -23.16
C GLY A 259 -3.12 24.40 -23.36
N HIS A 260 -3.81 24.36 -24.50
CA HIS A 260 -4.98 25.18 -24.77
C HIS A 260 -6.14 24.81 -23.82
N GLY A 261 -6.97 25.79 -23.47
CA GLY A 261 -8.05 25.60 -22.50
C GLY A 261 -7.62 25.66 -21.03
N ARG A 262 -6.32 25.84 -20.73
CA ARG A 262 -5.84 26.11 -19.36
C ARG A 262 -6.27 27.51 -18.89
N GLY A 263 -6.57 27.62 -17.60
CA GLY A 263 -7.04 28.84 -16.94
C GLY A 263 -5.96 29.93 -16.94
N ALA A 264 -6.41 31.18 -16.90
CA ALA A 264 -5.54 32.37 -16.96
C ALA A 264 -4.43 32.36 -15.90
N ARG A 265 -4.69 31.74 -14.73
CA ARG A 265 -3.73 31.58 -13.63
C ARG A 265 -2.41 30.93 -14.08
N MET A 266 -2.48 29.93 -14.95
CA MET A 266 -1.29 29.18 -15.39
C MET A 266 -0.32 30.00 -16.25
N LYS A 267 -0.76 31.15 -16.79
CA LYS A 267 0.08 32.05 -17.59
C LYS A 267 1.01 32.91 -16.74
N PHE A 268 0.70 33.12 -15.47
CA PHE A 268 1.44 34.02 -14.57
C PHE A 268 2.03 33.33 -13.34
N GLU A 269 1.53 32.14 -12.97
CA GLU A 269 2.09 31.34 -11.89
C GLU A 269 3.50 30.86 -12.25
N GLN A 270 4.50 31.35 -11.50
CA GLN A 270 5.89 30.95 -11.67
C GLN A 270 6.27 29.98 -10.54
N ASP A 271 6.67 28.79 -10.94
CA ASP A 271 7.19 27.80 -10.01
C ASP A 271 8.64 28.13 -9.67
N LYS A 272 8.89 28.72 -8.49
CA LYS A 272 10.26 28.94 -8.01
C LYS A 272 10.81 27.62 -7.48
N VAL A 273 11.81 27.08 -8.17
CA VAL A 273 12.46 25.81 -7.82
C VAL A 273 13.67 26.05 -6.95
N SER A 274 13.75 25.35 -5.81
CA SER A 274 14.95 25.29 -4.96
C SER A 274 15.30 23.82 -4.71
N ILE A 275 16.53 23.40 -5.04
CA ILE A 275 17.04 22.09 -4.61
C ILE A 275 17.66 22.27 -3.22
N LEU A 276 17.02 21.69 -2.21
CA LEU A 276 17.38 21.87 -0.80
C LEU A 276 18.50 20.92 -0.35
N GLY A 277 18.61 19.75 -0.99
CA GLY A 277 19.59 18.73 -0.62
C GLY A 277 19.68 17.61 -1.65
N GLY A 278 20.72 16.78 -1.53
CA GLY A 278 20.94 15.59 -2.37
C GLY A 278 21.61 15.86 -3.72
N VAL A 279 21.81 17.11 -4.11
CA VAL A 279 22.53 17.52 -5.33
C VAL A 279 23.61 18.54 -4.99
N ARG A 280 24.81 18.37 -5.53
CA ARG A 280 25.92 19.33 -5.41
C ARG A 280 26.55 19.57 -6.78
N HIS A 281 26.70 20.84 -7.16
CA HIS A 281 27.29 21.24 -8.45
C HIS A 281 26.65 20.55 -9.67
N GLY A 282 25.32 20.37 -9.63
CA GLY A 282 24.57 19.74 -10.72
C GLY A 282 24.69 18.21 -10.77
N SER A 283 25.16 17.55 -9.72
CA SER A 283 25.27 16.09 -9.64
C SER A 283 24.67 15.53 -8.34
N THR A 284 23.91 14.44 -8.43
CA THR A 284 23.32 13.78 -7.26
C THR A 284 24.40 13.18 -6.35
N LEU A 285 24.13 13.18 -5.05
CA LEU A 285 25.06 12.73 -4.01
C LEU A 285 24.82 11.28 -3.53
N GLY A 286 23.78 10.60 -4.02
CA GLY A 286 23.36 9.27 -3.55
C GLY A 286 22.43 9.30 -2.33
N GLY A 287 22.41 10.41 -1.57
CA GLY A 287 21.44 10.63 -0.49
C GLY A 287 20.07 11.14 -0.99
N PRO A 288 19.10 11.36 -0.08
CA PRO A 288 17.79 11.90 -0.44
C PRO A 288 17.89 13.26 -1.14
N ILE A 289 17.20 13.40 -2.26
CA ILE A 289 17.09 14.65 -3.02
C ILE A 289 15.78 15.32 -2.62
N ALA A 290 15.88 16.53 -2.09
CA ALA A 290 14.74 17.34 -1.67
C ALA A 290 14.61 18.57 -2.57
N ILE A 291 13.44 18.75 -3.16
CA ILE A 291 13.12 19.86 -4.07
C ILE A 291 11.91 20.61 -3.52
N GLU A 292 12.05 21.91 -3.35
CA GLU A 292 10.97 22.83 -3.02
C GLU A 292 10.47 23.51 -4.29
N VAL A 293 9.14 23.60 -4.43
CA VAL A 293 8.46 24.39 -5.45
C VAL A 293 7.60 25.45 -4.77
N GLY A 294 8.10 26.68 -4.72
CA GLY A 294 7.45 27.80 -4.03
C GLY A 294 6.12 28.21 -4.64
N ASN A 295 5.20 28.69 -3.81
CA ASN A 295 3.91 29.22 -4.24
C ASN A 295 3.95 30.76 -4.27
N THR A 296 3.91 31.35 -5.46
CA THR A 296 3.91 32.82 -5.63
C THR A 296 2.68 33.51 -5.05
N GLU A 297 1.59 32.78 -4.84
CA GLU A 297 0.34 33.32 -4.29
C GLU A 297 0.26 33.18 -2.77
N TRP A 298 1.28 32.61 -2.11
CA TRP A 298 1.32 32.43 -0.65
C TRP A 298 0.91 33.68 0.16
N PRO A 299 1.35 34.91 -0.19
CA PRO A 299 0.95 36.10 0.57
C PRO A 299 -0.57 36.34 0.65
N LYS A 300 -1.37 35.79 -0.28
CA LYS A 300 -2.84 35.90 -0.25
C LYS A 300 -3.51 34.87 0.68
N TRP A 301 -2.75 33.86 1.08
CA TRP A 301 -3.22 32.68 1.82
C TRP A 301 -2.54 32.52 3.17
N GLU A 302 -1.52 33.32 3.49
CA GLU A 302 -0.70 33.18 4.69
C GLU A 302 -1.51 33.09 5.99
N THR A 303 -2.61 33.84 6.10
CA THR A 303 -3.50 33.77 7.26
C THR A 303 -4.42 32.55 7.23
N VAL A 304 -5.07 32.29 6.10
CA VAL A 304 -6.08 31.21 5.96
C VAL A 304 -5.44 29.82 6.03
N MET A 305 -4.22 29.70 5.51
CA MET A 305 -3.45 28.47 5.43
C MET A 305 -2.25 28.49 6.39
N SER A 306 -2.29 29.35 7.42
CA SER A 306 -1.28 29.40 8.45
C SER A 306 -1.11 28.02 9.09
N ALA A 307 0.14 27.58 9.23
CA ALA A 307 0.44 26.36 9.98
C ALA A 307 0.24 26.57 11.49
N ASP A 308 0.52 27.78 11.97
CA ASP A 308 0.34 28.16 13.36
C ASP A 308 -1.09 28.67 13.63
N PRO A 309 -1.60 28.53 14.86
CA PRO A 309 -2.91 29.04 15.22
C PRO A 309 -3.06 30.54 14.94
N VAL A 310 -4.21 30.92 14.39
CA VAL A 310 -4.60 32.32 14.17
C VAL A 310 -5.79 32.63 15.07
N ASP A 311 -5.86 33.86 15.56
CA ASP A 311 -7.00 34.37 16.34
C ASP A 311 -8.32 34.15 15.56
N PRO A 312 -9.34 33.48 16.15
CA PRO A 312 -10.62 33.27 15.52
C PRO A 312 -11.31 34.55 15.02
N ASP A 313 -11.15 35.69 15.69
CA ASP A 313 -11.78 36.96 15.28
C ASP A 313 -11.14 37.50 13.98
N VAL A 314 -9.82 37.28 13.82
CA VAL A 314 -9.11 37.60 12.58
C VAL A 314 -9.60 36.70 11.45
N LEU A 315 -9.76 35.40 11.69
CA LEU A 315 -10.26 34.44 10.71
C LEU A 315 -11.72 34.71 10.32
N ALA A 316 -12.57 35.11 11.26
CA ALA A 316 -13.97 35.46 11.01
C ALA A 316 -14.11 36.69 10.09
N ALA A 317 -13.16 37.63 10.16
CA ALA A 317 -13.10 38.79 9.27
C ALA A 317 -12.60 38.45 7.84
N GLN A 318 -12.03 37.26 7.61
CA GLN A 318 -11.49 36.84 6.33
C GLN A 318 -12.55 36.15 5.47
N ALA A 319 -13.09 36.83 4.46
CA ALA A 319 -14.03 36.24 3.51
C ALA A 319 -13.49 34.97 2.82
N ARG A 320 -12.17 34.88 2.61
CA ARG A 320 -11.50 33.71 2.01
C ARG A 320 -11.53 32.47 2.91
N ASN A 321 -11.70 32.66 4.23
CA ASN A 321 -11.82 31.59 5.21
C ASN A 321 -13.25 31.05 5.36
N ALA A 322 -14.21 31.54 4.56
CA ALA A 322 -15.57 31.01 4.60
C ALA A 322 -15.57 29.48 4.41
N PRO A 323 -16.31 28.70 5.23
CA PRO A 323 -16.35 27.25 5.12
C PRO A 323 -16.82 26.78 3.74
N LEU A 324 -16.24 25.69 3.24
CA LEU A 324 -16.65 25.04 2.01
C LEU A 324 -17.45 23.77 2.33
N SER A 325 -18.73 23.95 2.59
CA SER A 325 -19.65 22.87 2.95
C SER A 325 -20.32 22.18 1.75
N ARG A 326 -20.06 22.63 0.52
CA ARG A 326 -20.74 22.16 -0.70
C ARG A 326 -19.78 21.32 -1.56
N PRO A 327 -19.66 20.00 -1.32
CA PRO A 327 -18.71 19.15 -2.01
C PRO A 327 -19.00 19.10 -3.51
N ARG A 328 -17.94 19.10 -4.33
CA ARG A 328 -18.06 19.04 -5.78
C ARG A 328 -18.21 17.57 -6.23
N PRO A 329 -19.25 17.21 -6.99
CA PRO A 329 -19.35 15.89 -7.59
C PRO A 329 -18.10 15.56 -8.41
N GLY A 330 -17.56 14.36 -8.21
CA GLY A 330 -16.32 13.93 -8.86
C GLY A 330 -15.03 14.41 -8.17
N HIS A 331 -15.05 15.25 -7.15
CA HIS A 331 -13.85 15.55 -6.35
C HIS A 331 -13.76 14.70 -5.08
N ALA A 332 -12.65 14.85 -4.36
CA ALA A 332 -12.41 14.19 -3.10
C ALA A 332 -13.25 14.76 -1.95
N ASP A 333 -13.89 15.93 -2.13
CA ASP A 333 -14.50 16.75 -1.08
C ASP A 333 -15.39 15.94 -0.11
N LEU A 334 -16.48 15.33 -0.59
CA LEU A 334 -17.45 14.64 0.29
C LEU A 334 -16.81 13.44 0.99
N SER A 335 -16.15 12.56 0.24
CA SER A 335 -15.51 11.37 0.81
C SER A 335 -14.37 11.73 1.76
N GLY A 336 -13.66 12.83 1.49
CA GLY A 336 -12.59 13.34 2.35
C GLY A 336 -13.13 13.92 3.65
N ILE A 337 -14.18 14.75 3.58
CA ILE A 337 -14.90 15.29 4.74
C ILE A 337 -15.32 14.12 5.65
N GLN A 338 -16.01 13.12 5.08
CA GLN A 338 -16.47 11.95 5.82
C GLN A 338 -15.33 11.12 6.41
N LYS A 339 -14.25 10.91 5.64
CA LYS A 339 -13.12 10.08 6.06
C LYS A 339 -12.31 10.69 7.20
N TYR A 340 -12.16 12.01 7.19
CA TYR A 340 -11.31 12.73 8.14
C TYR A 340 -12.10 13.55 9.17
N ALA A 341 -13.42 13.39 9.20
CA ALA A 341 -14.34 14.06 10.12
C ALA A 341 -14.21 15.60 10.09
N PHE A 342 -14.08 16.16 8.89
CA PHE A 342 -14.10 17.62 8.70
C PHE A 342 -15.53 18.13 8.51
N ASP A 343 -15.76 19.39 8.85
CA ASP A 343 -16.96 20.18 8.55
C ASP A 343 -16.72 21.19 7.40
N ASP A 344 -15.46 21.30 6.94
CA ASP A 344 -15.00 22.10 5.81
C ASP A 344 -14.29 21.22 4.77
N ALA A 345 -14.57 21.42 3.47
CA ALA A 345 -13.85 20.76 2.38
C ALA A 345 -12.42 21.29 2.18
N ARG A 346 -12.06 22.45 2.76
CA ARG A 346 -10.75 23.08 2.50
C ARG A 346 -9.54 22.18 2.81
N PRO A 347 -9.44 21.53 3.99
CA PRO A 347 -8.31 20.63 4.26
C PRO A 347 -8.19 19.49 3.24
N VAL A 348 -9.32 19.04 2.69
CA VAL A 348 -9.36 17.98 1.67
C VAL A 348 -8.91 18.51 0.31
N LEU A 349 -9.53 19.59 -0.18
CA LEU A 349 -9.28 20.09 -1.54
C LEU A 349 -7.86 20.61 -1.70
N GLU A 350 -7.28 21.16 -0.63
CA GLU A 350 -5.94 21.74 -0.65
C GLU A 350 -4.89 20.67 -0.96
N ARG A 351 -5.03 19.47 -0.39
CA ARG A 351 -4.12 18.35 -0.68
C ARG A 351 -4.53 17.52 -1.89
N ALA A 352 -5.84 17.33 -2.12
CA ALA A 352 -6.34 16.57 -3.26
C ALA A 352 -6.19 17.32 -4.61
N SER A 353 -5.91 18.62 -4.56
CA SER A 353 -5.67 19.45 -5.74
C SER A 353 -4.56 18.89 -6.63
N ALA A 354 -4.76 19.00 -7.95
CA ALA A 354 -3.74 18.66 -8.93
C ALA A 354 -2.53 19.63 -8.92
N ARG A 355 -2.50 20.64 -8.04
CA ARG A 355 -1.29 21.45 -7.78
C ARG A 355 -0.13 20.56 -7.32
N GLU A 356 -0.42 19.53 -6.52
CA GLU A 356 0.55 18.54 -6.04
C GLU A 356 1.36 17.88 -7.16
N THR A 357 0.82 17.76 -8.38
CA THR A 357 1.54 17.15 -9.51
C THR A 357 2.76 17.95 -9.97
N ALA A 358 2.91 19.22 -9.56
CA ALA A 358 4.16 19.95 -9.76
C ALA A 358 5.33 19.26 -9.01
N ALA A 359 5.11 18.80 -7.77
CA ALA A 359 6.12 18.03 -7.03
C ALA A 359 6.45 16.71 -7.75
N ARG A 360 5.45 16.03 -8.32
CA ARG A 360 5.65 14.81 -9.12
C ARG A 360 6.50 15.05 -10.35
N VAL A 361 6.24 16.15 -11.08
CA VAL A 361 7.04 16.52 -12.25
C VAL A 361 8.48 16.84 -11.86
N ALA A 362 8.70 17.55 -10.75
CA ALA A 362 10.05 17.80 -10.26
C ALA A 362 10.85 16.51 -9.98
N LEU A 363 10.20 15.51 -9.38
CA LEU A 363 10.80 14.18 -9.17
C LEU A 363 11.01 13.43 -10.49
N GLY A 364 10.05 13.56 -11.41
CA GLY A 364 10.13 12.99 -12.75
C GLY A 364 11.33 13.46 -13.55
N GLU A 365 11.72 14.74 -13.44
CA GLU A 365 12.92 15.26 -14.13
C GLU A 365 14.21 14.63 -13.59
N VAL A 366 14.30 14.36 -12.28
CA VAL A 366 15.43 13.61 -11.71
C VAL A 366 15.45 12.18 -12.26
N ALA A 367 14.30 11.51 -12.31
CA ALA A 367 14.19 10.15 -12.86
C ALA A 367 14.51 10.10 -14.36
N ARG A 368 14.07 11.08 -15.15
CA ARG A 368 14.40 11.24 -16.57
C ARG A 368 15.89 11.39 -16.79
N ALA A 369 16.52 12.28 -16.02
CA ALA A 369 17.96 12.49 -16.10
C ALA A 369 18.73 11.20 -15.80
N PHE A 370 18.30 10.42 -14.80
CA PHE A 370 18.86 9.11 -14.49
C PHE A 370 18.67 8.10 -15.63
N LEU A 371 17.44 7.93 -16.12
CA LEU A 371 17.11 6.98 -17.20
C LEU A 371 17.94 7.24 -18.47
N ARG A 372 18.03 8.51 -18.89
CA ARG A 372 18.86 8.93 -20.03
C ARG A 372 20.34 8.59 -19.82
N GLN A 373 20.88 8.90 -18.64
CA GLN A 373 22.31 8.72 -18.36
C GLN A 373 22.72 7.27 -18.07
N ALA A 374 21.82 6.48 -17.46
CA ALA A 374 22.11 5.11 -17.08
C ALA A 374 21.89 4.12 -18.24
N VAL A 375 20.79 4.28 -19.00
CA VAL A 375 20.34 3.30 -20.00
C VAL A 375 19.88 3.91 -21.32
N GLY A 376 19.99 5.23 -21.52
CA GLY A 376 19.64 5.89 -22.79
C GLY A 376 18.13 5.96 -23.08
N VAL A 377 17.30 5.79 -22.05
CA VAL A 377 15.84 5.81 -22.19
C VAL A 377 15.35 7.25 -22.29
N GLU A 378 14.55 7.51 -23.33
CA GLU A 378 13.85 8.78 -23.54
C GLU A 378 12.35 8.58 -23.36
N VAL A 379 11.68 9.54 -22.70
CA VAL A 379 10.25 9.46 -22.39
C VAL A 379 9.55 10.72 -22.87
N LEU A 380 8.43 10.60 -23.56
CA LEU A 380 7.60 11.74 -23.98
C LEU A 380 6.12 11.37 -23.93
N SER A 381 5.24 12.35 -24.06
CA SER A 381 3.81 12.11 -24.24
C SER A 381 3.23 12.98 -25.34
N HIS A 382 2.09 12.52 -25.87
CA HIS A 382 1.22 13.29 -26.73
C HIS A 382 -0.25 13.00 -26.40
N VAL A 383 -1.13 13.95 -26.73
CA VAL A 383 -2.57 13.79 -26.57
C VAL A 383 -3.13 13.00 -27.75
N VAL A 384 -3.84 11.91 -27.47
CA VAL A 384 -4.45 11.04 -28.49
C VAL A 384 -5.97 11.21 -28.58
N SER A 385 -6.62 11.79 -27.57
CA SER A 385 -8.01 12.24 -27.69
C SER A 385 -8.37 13.37 -26.73
N LEU A 386 -9.33 14.21 -27.14
CA LEU A 386 -10.03 15.20 -26.32
C LEU A 386 -11.53 15.12 -26.63
N GLY A 387 -12.31 14.67 -25.66
CA GLY A 387 -13.72 14.33 -25.90
C GLY A 387 -13.87 13.28 -26.99
N GLU A 388 -14.68 13.57 -28.00
CA GLU A 388 -14.95 12.69 -29.14
C GLU A 388 -13.89 12.80 -30.24
N ILE A 389 -13.02 13.81 -30.18
CA ILE A 389 -11.96 14.02 -31.18
C ILE A 389 -10.77 13.13 -30.83
N ALA A 390 -10.42 12.20 -31.72
CA ALA A 390 -9.34 11.24 -31.52
C ALA A 390 -8.38 11.19 -32.70
N VAL A 391 -7.12 10.84 -32.42
CA VAL A 391 -6.10 10.58 -33.42
C VAL A 391 -6.44 9.28 -34.17
N PRO A 392 -6.29 9.23 -35.51
CA PRO A 392 -6.47 8.00 -36.29
C PRO A 392 -5.58 6.85 -35.78
N ALA A 393 -6.07 5.61 -35.86
CA ALA A 393 -5.38 4.45 -35.29
C ALA A 393 -4.04 4.11 -36.01
N ASP A 394 -3.90 4.54 -37.27
CA ASP A 394 -2.74 4.35 -38.13
C ASP A 394 -1.81 5.58 -38.17
N ALA A 395 -2.09 6.62 -37.38
CA ALA A 395 -1.22 7.78 -37.28
C ALA A 395 0.18 7.37 -36.75
N PRO A 396 1.25 7.99 -37.27
CA PRO A 396 2.61 7.67 -36.83
C PRO A 396 2.81 8.06 -35.36
N LEU A 397 3.63 7.27 -34.66
CA LEU A 397 4.06 7.60 -33.31
C LEU A 397 5.14 8.70 -33.35
N PRO A 398 5.10 9.70 -32.46
CA PRO A 398 6.17 10.66 -32.32
C PRO A 398 7.44 10.05 -31.73
N THR A 399 8.59 10.47 -32.21
CA THR A 399 9.91 10.11 -31.69
C THR A 399 10.39 11.12 -30.62
N PRO A 400 11.47 10.82 -29.86
CA PRO A 400 12.06 11.77 -28.93
C PRO A 400 12.45 13.13 -29.55
N GLU A 401 12.79 13.16 -30.83
CA GLU A 401 13.16 14.39 -31.56
C GLU A 401 11.95 15.31 -31.80
N ASP A 402 10.73 14.76 -31.79
CA ASP A 402 9.49 15.50 -32.03
C ASP A 402 8.98 16.24 -30.79
N LEU A 403 9.61 16.08 -29.63
CA LEU A 403 9.11 16.60 -28.36
C LEU A 403 8.92 18.13 -28.38
N GLU A 404 9.88 18.87 -28.95
CA GLU A 404 9.79 20.33 -29.05
C GLU A 404 8.61 20.75 -29.94
N ALA A 405 8.39 20.03 -31.05
CA ALA A 405 7.27 20.28 -31.94
C ALA A 405 5.92 20.00 -31.25
N ILE A 406 5.83 18.91 -30.47
CA ILE A 406 4.63 18.58 -29.67
C ILE A 406 4.37 19.65 -28.61
N ASP A 407 5.41 20.11 -27.91
CA ASP A 407 5.26 21.13 -26.87
C ASP A 407 4.88 22.51 -27.45
N ALA A 408 5.12 22.73 -28.74
CA ALA A 408 4.68 23.91 -29.47
C ALA A 408 3.22 23.84 -29.95
N THR A 409 2.62 22.65 -30.08
CA THR A 409 1.21 22.53 -30.50
C THR A 409 0.25 22.86 -29.34
N PRO A 410 -0.85 23.59 -29.60
CA PRO A 410 -1.77 24.01 -28.55
C PRO A 410 -2.37 22.86 -27.73
N ALA A 411 -2.73 21.73 -28.33
CA ALA A 411 -3.27 20.58 -27.60
C ALA A 411 -2.20 19.54 -27.22
N ARG A 412 -0.91 19.77 -27.54
CA ARG A 412 0.16 18.77 -27.43
C ARG A 412 -0.20 17.46 -28.12
N CYS A 413 -0.92 17.54 -29.24
CA CYS A 413 -1.21 16.41 -30.11
C CYS A 413 -0.18 16.42 -31.25
N PHE A 414 0.40 15.25 -31.56
CA PHE A 414 1.39 15.12 -32.63
C PHE A 414 0.73 15.17 -34.02
N HIS A 415 -0.49 14.65 -34.16
CA HIS A 415 -1.22 14.65 -35.41
C HIS A 415 -1.86 16.02 -35.68
N ALA A 416 -1.28 16.81 -36.59
CA ALA A 416 -1.62 18.22 -36.81
C ALA A 416 -3.11 18.49 -37.10
N GLU A 417 -3.76 17.66 -37.93
CA GLU A 417 -5.18 17.84 -38.24
C GLU A 417 -6.07 17.59 -37.02
N THR A 418 -5.71 16.60 -36.21
CA THR A 418 -6.42 16.29 -34.96
C THR A 418 -6.18 17.38 -33.91
N ASP A 419 -4.97 17.93 -33.80
CA ASP A 419 -4.65 19.05 -32.91
C ASP A 419 -5.55 20.26 -33.20
N ALA A 420 -5.69 20.64 -34.49
CA ALA A 420 -6.56 21.74 -34.89
C ALA A 420 -8.04 21.48 -34.55
N ALA A 421 -8.53 20.25 -34.79
CA ALA A 421 -9.90 19.86 -34.44
C ALA A 421 -10.15 19.87 -32.92
N MET A 422 -9.17 19.40 -32.14
CA MET A 422 -9.18 19.44 -30.68
C MET A 422 -9.27 20.86 -30.15
N VAL A 423 -8.48 21.80 -30.71
CA VAL A 423 -8.51 23.22 -30.33
C VAL A 423 -9.88 23.84 -30.58
N ALA A 424 -10.46 23.61 -31.77
CA ALA A 424 -11.77 24.11 -32.11
C ALA A 424 -12.86 23.60 -31.15
N HIS A 425 -12.79 22.32 -30.77
CA HIS A 425 -13.73 21.73 -29.82
C HIS A 425 -13.57 22.28 -28.39
N VAL A 426 -12.33 22.52 -27.95
CA VAL A 426 -12.06 23.20 -26.66
C VAL A 426 -12.64 24.61 -26.65
N ASP A 427 -12.54 25.37 -27.75
CA ASP A 427 -13.10 26.72 -27.86
C ASP A 427 -14.64 26.73 -27.91
N GLU A 428 -15.25 25.72 -28.50
CA GLU A 428 -16.69 25.50 -28.44
C GLU A 428 -17.17 25.28 -27.00
N LEU A 429 -16.57 24.32 -26.27
CA LEU A 429 -16.95 24.03 -24.88
C LEU A 429 -16.66 25.20 -23.95
N LYS A 430 -15.60 25.97 -24.21
CA LYS A 430 -15.32 27.21 -23.48
C LYS A 430 -16.47 28.21 -23.60
N ARG A 431 -17.03 28.38 -24.81
CA ARG A 431 -18.18 29.26 -25.04
C ARG A 431 -19.46 28.72 -24.41
N ALA A 432 -19.61 27.40 -24.36
CA ALA A 432 -20.72 26.72 -23.68
C ALA A 432 -20.59 26.70 -22.15
N GLY A 433 -19.42 27.05 -21.60
CA GLY A 433 -19.15 27.01 -20.17
C GLY A 433 -18.99 25.58 -19.61
N ASP A 434 -18.53 24.64 -20.44
CA ASP A 434 -18.35 23.23 -20.09
C ASP A 434 -16.85 22.84 -20.05
N THR A 435 -16.57 21.59 -19.68
CA THR A 435 -15.23 21.04 -19.46
C THR A 435 -15.03 19.73 -20.21
N LEU A 436 -13.77 19.41 -20.50
CA LEU A 436 -13.41 18.29 -21.36
C LEU A 436 -12.34 17.40 -20.73
N GLY A 437 -12.52 16.09 -20.89
CA GLY A 437 -11.53 15.06 -20.58
C GLY A 437 -10.83 14.58 -21.85
N GLY A 438 -10.09 13.49 -21.76
CA GLY A 438 -9.37 12.95 -22.91
C GLY A 438 -8.36 11.89 -22.52
N VAL A 439 -7.56 11.47 -23.49
CA VAL A 439 -6.56 10.42 -23.33
C VAL A 439 -5.19 10.94 -23.76
N VAL A 440 -4.20 10.70 -22.91
CA VAL A 440 -2.77 10.91 -23.22
C VAL A 440 -2.10 9.57 -23.43
N GLU A 441 -1.11 9.52 -24.31
CA GLU A 441 -0.22 8.38 -24.51
C GLU A 441 1.20 8.79 -24.13
N VAL A 442 1.83 8.03 -23.22
CA VAL A 442 3.23 8.16 -22.85
C VAL A 442 4.01 7.08 -23.59
N LEU A 443 5.10 7.50 -24.23
CA LEU A 443 6.03 6.66 -24.96
C LEU A 443 7.37 6.65 -24.24
N ALA A 444 7.96 5.47 -24.06
CA ALA A 444 9.35 5.35 -23.62
C ALA A 444 10.16 4.50 -24.60
N TYR A 445 11.24 5.10 -25.11
CA TYR A 445 12.13 4.55 -26.12
C TYR A 445 13.38 3.95 -25.47
N ASN A 446 14.04 3.05 -26.19
CA ASN A 446 15.32 2.43 -25.81
C ASN A 446 15.30 1.69 -24.46
N LEU A 447 14.15 1.13 -24.08
CA LEU A 447 14.06 0.35 -22.86
C LEU A 447 14.81 -0.98 -23.02
N PRO A 448 15.71 -1.34 -22.09
CA PRO A 448 16.31 -2.67 -22.12
C PRO A 448 15.19 -3.72 -21.90
N PRO A 449 15.26 -4.88 -22.57
CA PRO A 449 14.32 -5.96 -22.31
C PRO A 449 14.47 -6.48 -20.87
N GLY A 450 13.38 -7.02 -20.32
CA GLY A 450 13.37 -7.71 -19.04
C GLY A 450 13.37 -6.81 -17.79
N LEU A 451 12.92 -5.56 -17.87
CA LEU A 451 12.54 -4.74 -16.71
C LEU A 451 11.14 -5.16 -16.24
N GLY A 452 10.93 -5.26 -14.93
CA GLY A 452 9.75 -5.91 -14.35
C GLY A 452 9.92 -7.43 -14.24
N SER A 453 8.85 -8.15 -13.89
CA SER A 453 8.89 -9.60 -13.79
C SER A 453 7.53 -10.29 -13.90
N TYR A 454 7.52 -11.47 -14.51
CA TYR A 454 6.35 -12.35 -14.55
C TYR A 454 6.14 -13.16 -13.27
N VAL A 455 7.18 -13.23 -12.41
CA VAL A 455 7.25 -14.21 -11.32
C VAL A 455 6.23 -13.97 -10.21
N HIS A 456 5.78 -12.73 -10.04
CA HIS A 456 4.77 -12.37 -9.05
C HIS A 456 3.96 -11.17 -9.55
N TRP A 457 2.69 -11.08 -9.15
CA TRP A 457 1.72 -10.16 -9.76
C TRP A 457 2.07 -8.68 -9.58
N ASP A 458 2.66 -8.29 -8.45
CA ASP A 458 3.07 -6.93 -8.11
C ASP A 458 4.44 -6.53 -8.69
N ARG A 459 5.18 -7.51 -9.25
CA ARG A 459 6.43 -7.27 -9.99
C ARG A 459 6.22 -7.07 -11.48
N ARG A 460 5.00 -7.28 -11.97
CA ARG A 460 4.64 -7.01 -13.36
C ARG A 460 4.66 -5.50 -13.60
N LEU A 461 5.42 -5.06 -14.60
CA LEU A 461 5.65 -3.64 -14.85
C LEU A 461 4.36 -2.91 -15.28
N ASP A 462 3.53 -3.56 -16.08
CA ASP A 462 2.19 -3.07 -16.45
C ASP A 462 1.29 -2.87 -15.22
N ALA A 463 1.32 -3.75 -14.23
CA ALA A 463 0.59 -3.57 -12.97
C ALA A 463 1.09 -2.36 -12.18
N ARG A 464 2.41 -2.15 -12.11
CA ARG A 464 3.03 -0.99 -11.44
C ARG A 464 2.69 0.32 -12.16
N LEU A 465 2.82 0.33 -13.50
CA LEU A 465 2.49 1.47 -14.35
C LEU A 465 1.00 1.82 -14.27
N ALA A 466 0.12 0.82 -14.26
CA ALA A 466 -1.32 1.02 -14.06
C ALA A 466 -1.61 1.69 -12.71
N GLY A 467 -1.02 1.17 -11.63
CA GLY A 467 -1.20 1.75 -10.29
C GLY A 467 -0.71 3.20 -10.20
N ILE A 468 0.47 3.49 -10.73
CA ILE A 468 1.07 4.83 -10.61
C ILE A 468 0.37 5.88 -11.49
N LEU A 469 -0.06 5.50 -12.71
CA LEU A 469 -0.81 6.37 -13.61
C LEU A 469 -2.24 6.60 -13.11
N MET A 470 -2.91 5.55 -12.60
CA MET A 470 -4.24 5.67 -11.99
C MET A 470 -4.21 6.54 -10.71
N GLY A 471 -3.06 6.63 -10.05
CA GLY A 471 -2.82 7.50 -8.91
C GLY A 471 -2.66 9.00 -9.26
N ILE A 472 -2.68 9.37 -10.54
CA ILE A 472 -2.72 10.77 -10.98
C ILE A 472 -4.16 11.29 -10.83
N GLN A 473 -4.30 12.52 -10.35
CA GLN A 473 -5.60 13.16 -10.16
C GLN A 473 -6.40 13.14 -11.48
N ALA A 474 -7.68 12.74 -11.38
CA ALA A 474 -8.65 12.63 -12.47
C ALA A 474 -8.40 11.52 -13.51
N ILE A 475 -7.37 10.67 -13.37
CA ILE A 475 -7.25 9.47 -14.22
C ILE A 475 -8.28 8.41 -13.79
N LYS A 476 -8.96 7.83 -14.77
CA LYS A 476 -10.03 6.83 -14.59
C LYS A 476 -9.83 5.54 -15.38
N GLY A 477 -8.86 5.50 -16.29
CA GLY A 477 -8.50 4.33 -17.10
C GLY A 477 -7.02 4.37 -17.44
N VAL A 478 -6.39 3.20 -17.50
CA VAL A 478 -5.02 3.04 -17.98
C VAL A 478 -4.96 1.85 -18.92
N GLU A 479 -4.23 2.00 -20.01
CA GLU A 479 -4.01 0.94 -21.00
C GLU A 479 -2.51 0.78 -21.29
N VAL A 480 -2.11 -0.43 -21.66
CA VAL A 480 -0.77 -0.73 -22.18
C VAL A 480 -0.92 -1.21 -23.63
N GLY A 481 -0.14 -0.63 -24.53
CA GLY A 481 -0.28 -0.85 -25.97
C GLY A 481 -1.67 -0.47 -26.47
N ASP A 482 -2.29 -1.40 -27.19
CA ASP A 482 -3.65 -1.24 -27.73
C ASP A 482 -4.73 -1.56 -26.69
N GLY A 483 -4.38 -2.00 -25.47
CA GLY A 483 -5.29 -2.02 -24.31
C GLY A 483 -6.63 -2.73 -24.54
N PHE A 484 -7.73 -1.98 -24.33
CA PHE A 484 -9.08 -2.52 -24.51
C PHE A 484 -9.39 -2.90 -25.96
N GLU A 485 -8.69 -2.35 -26.96
CA GLU A 485 -8.84 -2.77 -28.36
C GLU A 485 -8.26 -4.18 -28.56
N THR A 486 -7.15 -4.53 -27.90
CA THR A 486 -6.60 -5.90 -27.95
C THR A 486 -7.61 -6.94 -27.47
N ALA A 487 -8.43 -6.61 -26.45
CA ALA A 487 -9.48 -7.49 -25.92
C ALA A 487 -10.62 -7.77 -26.92
N ARG A 488 -10.69 -7.01 -28.03
CA ARG A 488 -11.69 -7.17 -29.09
C ARG A 488 -11.14 -7.91 -30.31
N ARG A 489 -9.84 -8.25 -30.32
CA ARG A 489 -9.17 -8.91 -31.45
C ARG A 489 -9.09 -10.43 -31.24
N PRO A 490 -9.16 -11.22 -32.33
CA PRO A 490 -8.80 -12.64 -32.25
C PRO A 490 -7.29 -12.77 -32.00
N GLY A 491 -6.86 -13.84 -31.32
CA GLY A 491 -5.44 -14.08 -30.99
C GLY A 491 -4.51 -14.03 -32.20
N THR A 492 -4.98 -14.46 -33.38
CA THR A 492 -4.23 -14.39 -34.65
C THR A 492 -3.88 -12.97 -35.12
N ARG A 493 -4.49 -11.93 -34.52
CA ARG A 493 -4.25 -10.51 -34.84
C ARG A 493 -4.00 -9.65 -33.59
N ALA A 494 -3.96 -10.26 -32.40
CA ALA A 494 -3.83 -9.55 -31.14
C ALA A 494 -2.37 -9.37 -30.72
N HIS A 495 -1.51 -10.32 -31.09
CA HIS A 495 -0.14 -10.41 -30.60
C HIS A 495 0.88 -9.91 -31.62
N ASP A 496 2.09 -9.73 -31.12
CA ASP A 496 3.23 -9.21 -31.86
C ASP A 496 4.17 -10.37 -32.22
N GLU A 497 4.22 -10.72 -33.50
CA GLU A 497 5.09 -11.80 -33.99
C GLU A 497 6.56 -11.41 -33.86
N ILE A 498 7.39 -12.37 -33.44
CA ILE A 498 8.83 -12.18 -33.19
C ILE A 498 9.62 -12.54 -34.45
N GLU A 499 10.54 -11.67 -34.83
CA GLU A 499 11.48 -11.91 -35.93
C GLU A 499 12.92 -11.55 -35.56
N SER A 500 13.87 -12.18 -36.26
CA SER A 500 15.29 -11.89 -36.12
C SER A 500 15.74 -10.98 -37.25
N THR A 501 16.41 -9.90 -36.90
CA THR A 501 16.94 -8.89 -37.82
C THR A 501 18.46 -8.74 -37.61
N PRO A 502 19.20 -8.06 -38.51
CA PRO A 502 20.61 -7.73 -38.28
C PRO A 502 20.87 -6.95 -36.97
N GLU A 503 19.90 -6.16 -36.52
CA GLU A 503 19.98 -5.32 -35.32
C GLU A 503 19.64 -6.07 -34.02
N GLY A 504 18.97 -7.24 -34.13
CA GLY A 504 18.53 -8.03 -33.00
C GLY A 504 17.15 -8.66 -33.19
N VAL A 505 16.53 -9.11 -32.10
CA VAL A 505 15.15 -9.60 -32.06
C VAL A 505 14.19 -8.42 -32.01
N HIS A 506 13.26 -8.39 -32.97
CA HIS A 506 12.21 -7.38 -33.06
C HIS A 506 10.83 -8.03 -33.11
N ARG A 507 9.82 -7.19 -32.90
CA ARG A 507 8.44 -7.53 -33.18
C ARG A 507 7.95 -6.84 -34.45
N ARG A 508 7.19 -7.58 -35.25
CA ARG A 508 6.56 -7.06 -36.49
C ARG A 508 5.54 -5.95 -36.24
N THR A 509 4.94 -5.94 -35.05
CA THR A 509 3.99 -4.93 -34.58
C THR A 509 4.26 -4.64 -33.10
N ASN A 510 3.66 -3.58 -32.56
CA ASN A 510 3.78 -3.24 -31.14
C ASN A 510 2.40 -2.99 -30.48
N ARG A 511 1.52 -3.97 -30.61
CA ARG A 511 0.16 -3.99 -30.04
C ARG A 511 0.18 -4.21 -28.54
N ALA A 512 1.18 -4.94 -28.04
CA ALA A 512 1.44 -5.15 -26.62
C ALA A 512 2.02 -3.91 -25.94
N GLY A 513 2.49 -2.91 -26.71
CA GLY A 513 3.00 -1.65 -26.19
C GLY A 513 4.27 -1.80 -25.37
N GLY A 514 5.21 -2.62 -25.85
CA GLY A 514 6.51 -2.81 -25.22
C GLY A 514 6.52 -3.72 -23.98
N ILE A 515 5.38 -4.29 -23.57
CA ILE A 515 5.29 -5.17 -22.40
C ILE A 515 4.68 -6.53 -22.76
N GLU A 516 5.39 -7.61 -22.41
CA GLU A 516 4.87 -8.98 -22.46
C GLU A 516 5.15 -9.71 -21.15
N GLY A 517 4.15 -10.43 -20.63
CA GLY A 517 4.30 -11.15 -19.36
C GLY A 517 4.63 -10.25 -18.15
N GLY A 518 4.35 -8.94 -18.23
CA GLY A 518 4.72 -7.97 -17.20
C GLY A 518 6.18 -7.50 -17.25
N MET A 519 6.87 -7.69 -18.38
CA MET A 519 8.25 -7.24 -18.58
C MET A 519 8.41 -6.42 -19.86
N THR A 520 9.36 -5.47 -19.86
CA THR A 520 9.75 -4.80 -21.11
C THR A 520 10.29 -5.80 -22.11
N ASN A 521 9.97 -5.60 -23.38
CA ASN A 521 10.25 -6.57 -24.42
C ASN A 521 11.26 -6.06 -25.48
N GLY A 522 11.75 -4.83 -25.31
CA GLY A 522 12.69 -4.13 -26.20
C GLY A 522 12.02 -3.12 -27.14
N GLU A 523 10.73 -3.28 -27.43
CA GLU A 523 9.95 -2.32 -28.22
C GLU A 523 9.61 -1.07 -27.40
N VAL A 524 9.11 -0.04 -28.10
CA VAL A 524 8.62 1.20 -27.47
C VAL A 524 7.53 0.87 -26.44
N LEU A 525 7.73 1.28 -25.20
CA LEU A 525 6.68 1.21 -24.19
C LEU A 525 5.59 2.21 -24.55
N ARG A 526 4.34 1.75 -24.63
CA ARG A 526 3.17 2.59 -24.91
C ARG A 526 2.17 2.43 -23.78
N VAL A 527 1.91 3.50 -23.03
CA VAL A 527 0.87 3.49 -21.99
C VAL A 527 -0.07 4.68 -22.14
N ARG A 528 -1.37 4.44 -22.04
CA ARG A 528 -2.39 5.48 -22.15
C ARG A 528 -3.05 5.73 -20.82
N ALA A 529 -3.41 6.99 -20.54
CA ALA A 529 -4.14 7.38 -19.34
C ALA A 529 -5.37 8.21 -19.73
N ALA A 530 -6.55 7.72 -19.35
CA ALA A 530 -7.83 8.38 -19.60
C ALA A 530 -8.16 9.32 -18.45
N MET A 531 -8.10 10.62 -18.71
CA MET A 531 -8.45 11.68 -17.78
C MET A 531 -9.91 12.07 -17.96
N LYS A 532 -10.69 12.02 -16.88
CA LYS A 532 -12.07 12.55 -16.91
C LYS A 532 -12.07 14.09 -17.02
N PRO A 533 -13.19 14.70 -17.46
CA PRO A 533 -13.36 16.15 -17.35
C PRO A 533 -13.17 16.63 -15.91
N ILE A 534 -12.56 17.80 -15.77
CA ILE A 534 -12.39 18.45 -14.47
C ILE A 534 -13.77 18.95 -14.02
N SER A 535 -14.21 18.58 -12.81
CA SER A 535 -15.61 18.69 -12.39
C SER A 535 -16.05 20.10 -11.98
N THR A 536 -15.75 21.08 -12.82
CA THR A 536 -15.83 22.51 -12.52
C THR A 536 -16.65 23.21 -13.61
N VAL A 537 -17.84 22.70 -13.86
CA VAL A 537 -18.83 23.31 -14.75
C VAL A 537 -19.63 24.34 -13.92
N PRO A 538 -19.50 25.65 -14.19
CA PRO A 538 -20.04 26.69 -13.31
C PRO A 538 -21.55 26.55 -13.04
N ARG A 539 -21.91 26.28 -11.78
CA ARG A 539 -23.29 26.22 -11.25
C ARG A 539 -24.22 25.17 -11.88
N GLN A 540 -23.69 24.19 -12.61
CA GLN A 540 -24.55 23.18 -13.26
C GLN A 540 -24.79 21.94 -12.39
N LEU A 541 -23.83 21.55 -11.55
CA LEU A 541 -23.91 20.29 -10.81
C LEU A 541 -24.63 20.43 -9.47
N ASP A 542 -25.64 19.58 -9.26
CA ASP A 542 -26.32 19.41 -7.99
C ASP A 542 -25.41 18.76 -6.94
N THR A 543 -25.55 19.23 -5.71
CA THR A 543 -24.89 18.69 -4.53
C THR A 543 -25.75 18.95 -3.29
N ILE A 544 -25.21 18.71 -2.11
CA ILE A 544 -25.82 19.10 -0.83
C ILE A 544 -24.89 20.05 -0.09
N ASP A 545 -25.43 20.78 0.88
CA ASP A 545 -24.63 21.40 1.94
C ASP A 545 -24.46 20.37 3.07
N VAL A 546 -23.22 19.98 3.38
CA VAL A 546 -22.97 18.92 4.39
C VAL A 546 -23.28 19.37 5.81
N LEU A 547 -23.41 20.68 6.06
CA LEU A 547 -23.73 21.21 7.38
C LEU A 547 -25.23 21.18 7.66
N THR A 548 -26.05 21.37 6.62
CA THR A 548 -27.52 21.45 6.77
C THR A 548 -28.25 20.22 6.22
N GLY A 549 -27.62 19.48 5.31
CA GLY A 549 -28.25 18.39 4.56
C GLY A 549 -29.10 18.86 3.37
N GLU A 550 -29.23 20.17 3.16
CA GLU A 550 -30.12 20.73 2.12
C GLU A 550 -29.50 20.65 0.71
N PRO A 551 -30.32 20.53 -0.35
CA PRO A 551 -29.85 20.63 -1.73
C PRO A 551 -29.13 21.95 -2.02
N ALA A 552 -28.03 21.89 -2.76
CA ALA A 552 -27.20 23.02 -3.13
C ALA A 552 -26.61 22.86 -4.54
N LYS A 553 -25.91 23.89 -5.02
CA LYS A 553 -25.11 23.83 -6.25
C LYS A 553 -23.62 23.85 -5.91
N ALA A 554 -22.85 23.01 -6.60
CA ALA A 554 -21.41 22.94 -6.41
C ALA A 554 -20.71 24.24 -6.84
N ILE A 555 -19.73 24.69 -6.05
CA ILE A 555 -18.92 25.88 -6.36
C ILE A 555 -17.66 25.44 -7.12
N ASN A 556 -17.37 26.15 -8.21
CA ASN A 556 -16.26 25.87 -9.07
C ASN A 556 -14.96 26.46 -8.47
N GLN A 557 -13.89 25.67 -8.36
CA GLN A 557 -12.61 26.12 -7.74
C GLN A 557 -11.51 26.43 -8.77
N ARG A 558 -11.76 26.12 -10.04
CA ARG A 558 -10.88 26.40 -11.17
C ARG A 558 -11.69 26.85 -12.38
N SER A 559 -11.01 27.21 -13.46
CA SER A 559 -11.63 27.76 -14.68
C SER A 559 -11.04 27.19 -15.98
N ASP A 560 -10.25 26.13 -15.88
CA ASP A 560 -9.78 25.41 -17.06
C ASP A 560 -10.94 24.66 -17.73
N VAL A 561 -10.96 24.65 -19.06
CA VAL A 561 -11.84 23.79 -19.86
C VAL A 561 -11.27 22.37 -19.88
N THR A 562 -9.97 22.24 -20.10
CA THR A 562 -9.26 20.95 -20.08
C THR A 562 -7.86 21.11 -19.49
N ALA A 563 -7.32 20.00 -18.98
CA ALA A 563 -5.93 19.91 -18.53
C ALA A 563 -5.22 18.66 -19.05
N VAL A 564 -5.79 17.99 -20.05
CA VAL A 564 -5.23 16.75 -20.61
C VAL A 564 -3.80 16.95 -21.15
N PRO A 565 -3.44 18.06 -21.86
CA PRO A 565 -2.07 18.27 -22.31
C PRO A 565 -1.04 18.30 -21.16
N ALA A 566 -1.41 18.95 -20.05
CA ALA A 566 -0.61 19.00 -18.83
C ALA A 566 -0.58 17.65 -18.10
N ALA A 567 -1.68 16.89 -18.14
CA ALA A 567 -1.72 15.54 -17.59
C ALA A 567 -0.75 14.59 -18.33
N GLY A 568 -0.48 14.83 -19.62
CA GLY A 568 0.57 14.14 -20.37
C GLY A 568 1.95 14.29 -19.73
N VAL A 569 2.36 15.54 -19.41
CA VAL A 569 3.63 15.82 -18.71
C VAL A 569 3.69 15.17 -17.32
N VAL A 570 2.56 15.11 -16.61
CA VAL A 570 2.51 14.43 -15.31
C VAL A 570 2.62 12.92 -15.48
N ALA A 571 1.95 12.33 -16.47
CA ALA A 571 2.03 10.90 -16.79
C ALA A 571 3.45 10.51 -17.19
N GLU A 572 4.09 11.34 -18.02
CA GLU A 572 5.52 11.32 -18.34
C GLU A 572 6.42 11.21 -17.11
N ALA A 573 6.18 12.02 -16.07
CA ALA A 573 6.94 12.00 -14.83
C ALA A 573 6.71 10.71 -14.03
N MET A 574 5.47 10.25 -13.93
CA MET A 574 5.14 9.02 -13.19
C MET A 574 5.70 7.77 -13.87
N VAL A 575 5.65 7.70 -15.20
CA VAL A 575 6.27 6.61 -15.97
C VAL A 575 7.79 6.63 -15.77
N ALA A 576 8.43 7.79 -15.82
CA ALA A 576 9.87 7.90 -15.58
C ALA A 576 10.27 7.42 -14.18
N LEU A 577 9.53 7.79 -13.13
CA LEU A 577 9.78 7.30 -11.77
C LEU A 577 9.64 5.77 -11.65
N CYS A 578 8.58 5.20 -12.23
CA CYS A 578 8.36 3.76 -12.23
C CYS A 578 9.45 3.00 -13.00
N LEU A 579 9.89 3.53 -14.13
CA LEU A 579 10.97 2.94 -14.93
C LEU A 579 12.32 3.06 -14.23
N ALA A 580 12.61 4.19 -13.60
CA ALA A 580 13.84 4.38 -12.83
C ALA A 580 13.93 3.37 -11.67
N ASP A 581 12.83 3.15 -10.96
CA ASP A 581 12.75 2.11 -9.92
C ASP A 581 13.00 0.70 -10.51
N ALA A 582 12.36 0.36 -11.64
CA ALA A 582 12.56 -0.94 -12.29
C ALA A 582 14.00 -1.15 -12.80
N VAL A 583 14.66 -0.09 -13.29
CA VAL A 583 16.07 -0.10 -13.71
C VAL A 583 16.97 -0.35 -12.50
N LEU A 584 16.74 0.34 -11.38
CA LEU A 584 17.50 0.13 -10.15
C LEU A 584 17.25 -1.23 -9.52
N GLU A 585 16.02 -1.74 -9.54
CA GLU A 585 15.70 -3.09 -9.07
C GLU A 585 16.49 -4.15 -9.85
N LYS A 586 16.60 -4.01 -11.17
CA LYS A 586 17.27 -5.00 -12.04
C LYS A 586 18.78 -4.86 -12.04
N PHE A 587 19.30 -3.64 -12.14
CA PHE A 587 20.73 -3.40 -12.38
C PHE A 587 21.48 -2.91 -11.15
N GLY A 588 20.78 -2.43 -10.12
CA GLY A 588 21.39 -1.84 -8.92
C GLY A 588 22.35 -0.69 -9.22
N GLY A 589 23.33 -0.55 -8.34
CA GLY A 589 24.41 0.43 -8.44
C GLY A 589 24.20 1.66 -7.56
N ASP A 590 25.26 2.07 -6.89
CA ASP A 590 25.24 3.26 -6.02
C ASP A 590 25.67 4.54 -6.78
N THR A 591 26.23 4.37 -7.99
CA THR A 591 26.50 5.47 -8.94
C THR A 591 25.87 5.20 -10.30
N VAL A 592 25.54 6.26 -11.04
CA VAL A 592 24.97 6.15 -12.39
C VAL A 592 25.87 5.36 -13.35
N GLU A 593 27.20 5.50 -13.22
CA GLU A 593 28.17 4.75 -14.03
C GLU A 593 28.20 3.26 -13.70
N GLU A 594 28.01 2.91 -12.43
CA GLU A 594 27.88 1.52 -12.00
C GLU A 594 26.61 0.88 -12.55
N THR A 595 25.45 1.55 -12.40
CA THR A 595 24.20 1.08 -13.00
C THR A 595 24.35 0.89 -14.51
N ALA A 596 24.96 1.86 -15.20
CA ALA A 596 25.19 1.78 -16.64
C ALA A 596 26.12 0.62 -17.04
N ARG A 597 27.16 0.34 -16.25
CA ARG A 597 28.04 -0.82 -16.46
C ARG A 597 27.28 -2.13 -16.31
N ASN A 598 26.44 -2.25 -15.29
CA ASN A 598 25.64 -3.46 -15.03
C ASN A 598 24.60 -3.69 -16.13
N ALA A 599 23.96 -2.62 -16.60
CA ALA A 599 23.02 -2.68 -17.73
C ALA A 599 23.71 -3.11 -19.03
N ARG A 600 24.90 -2.56 -19.35
CA ARG A 600 25.69 -3.00 -20.52
C ARG A 600 26.09 -4.47 -20.42
N ALA A 601 26.60 -4.91 -19.27
CA ALA A 601 26.97 -6.31 -19.07
C ALA A 601 25.77 -7.26 -19.24
N TYR A 602 24.57 -6.85 -18.78
CA TYR A 602 23.34 -7.60 -19.03
C TYR A 602 23.03 -7.71 -20.52
N LEU A 603 23.04 -6.60 -21.25
CA LEU A 603 22.74 -6.59 -22.70
C LEU A 603 23.78 -7.41 -23.50
N GLU A 604 25.06 -7.33 -23.14
CA GLU A 604 26.13 -8.13 -23.74
C GLU A 604 25.98 -9.64 -23.47
N SER A 605 25.33 -10.01 -22.36
CA SER A 605 25.09 -11.41 -21.99
C SER A 605 23.91 -12.06 -22.73
N LEU A 606 23.08 -11.29 -23.42
CA LEU A 606 21.93 -11.83 -24.16
C LEU A 606 22.41 -12.70 -25.33
N VAL A 607 21.92 -13.95 -25.37
CA VAL A 607 22.27 -14.91 -26.43
C VAL A 607 21.77 -14.43 -27.79
N VAL A 608 20.59 -13.80 -27.79
CA VAL A 608 20.03 -13.11 -28.95
C VAL A 608 19.83 -11.66 -28.53
N LYS A 609 20.49 -10.76 -29.25
CA LYS A 609 20.50 -9.32 -28.93
C LYS A 609 19.17 -8.67 -29.24
#